data_AF-A0A0F2SIF5-F1
#
_entry.id   AF-A0A0F2SIF5-F1
#
_cell.length_a   1.000
_cell.length_b   1.000
_cell.length_c   1.000
_cell.angle_alpha   90.00
_cell.angle_beta   90.00
_cell.angle_gamma   90.00
#
_symmetry.space_group_name_H-M   'P 1'
#
loop_
_entity.id
_entity.type
_entity.pdbx_description
1 polymer ?
#
loop_
_entity_poly.entity_id
_entity_poly.type
_entity_poly.pdbx_seq_one_letter_code
_entity_poly.pdbx_strand_id
1 'polypeptide(L)'
;METLKLELSEEKTLITPVEKGFDFLGFNIRKYPDAVHVKPTLKALRKLRDKVREITQTFFATDLDLGIMKLNYALRGFAEYYRRVYSKRIFRKLDFFIWWHVLRRAKRFIYGSSRYSTAKFLKQHYYPYNQDVFKMNRHHKGINFGTWSEEKQKAWMLQALRFYPIQYIKGHPQLNPYLTTERAKLEADRNLNRLLSNLAKYPLKV
;
A
#
# COMPACT_ATOMS: atom_id res chain seq x y z
N MET A 1 -12.97 16.71 29.08
CA MET A 1 -11.72 16.05 29.50
C MET A 1 -11.85 15.51 30.92
N GLU A 2 -12.30 16.33 31.89
CA GLU A 2 -12.62 15.87 33.27
C GLU A 2 -13.63 14.71 33.33
N THR A 3 -14.60 14.69 32.42
CA THR A 3 -15.61 13.63 32.32
C THR A 3 -15.08 12.28 31.82
N LEU A 4 -13.93 12.25 31.11
CA LEU A 4 -13.39 11.02 30.50
C LEU A 4 -12.12 10.49 31.22
N LYS A 5 -11.58 11.22 32.21
CA LYS A 5 -10.34 10.88 32.95
C LYS A 5 -9.16 10.48 32.05
N LEU A 6 -8.98 11.20 30.94
CA LEU A 6 -7.86 11.02 30.00
C LEU A 6 -7.16 12.36 29.76
N GLU A 7 -5.84 12.31 29.66
CA GLU A 7 -4.98 13.46 29.37
C GLU A 7 -4.35 13.32 27.97
N LEU A 8 -4.12 14.45 27.31
CA LEU A 8 -3.39 14.48 26.05
C LEU A 8 -1.89 14.43 26.31
N SER A 9 -1.20 13.61 25.52
CA SER A 9 0.26 13.61 25.51
C SER A 9 0.76 14.83 24.75
N GLU A 10 1.49 15.73 25.43
CA GLU A 10 2.07 16.93 24.81
C GLU A 10 2.98 16.58 23.63
N GLU A 11 3.80 15.51 23.76
CA GLU A 11 4.70 15.04 22.71
C GLU A 11 3.96 14.63 21.42
N LYS A 12 2.75 14.08 21.55
CA LYS A 12 1.96 13.56 20.41
C LYS A 12 0.96 14.59 19.88
N THR A 13 0.77 15.70 20.58
CA THR A 13 -0.23 16.72 20.24
C THR A 13 0.44 17.83 19.44
N LEU A 14 0.00 18.00 18.19
CA LEU A 14 0.54 19.02 17.29
C LEU A 14 -0.61 19.85 16.70
N ILE A 15 -0.63 21.15 17.00
CA ILE A 15 -1.47 22.13 16.30
C ILE A 15 -0.65 22.70 15.16
N THR A 16 -1.08 22.51 13.92
CA THR A 16 -0.35 22.95 12.73
C THR A 16 -1.30 23.48 11.65
N PRO A 17 -0.91 24.52 10.90
CA PRO A 17 -1.64 24.94 9.71
C PRO A 17 -1.81 23.79 8.71
N VAL A 18 -2.98 23.72 8.06
CA VAL A 18 -3.32 22.66 7.11
C VAL A 18 -2.41 22.67 5.87
N GLU A 19 -1.81 23.81 5.57
CA GLU A 19 -0.86 24.02 4.46
C GLU A 19 0.51 23.43 4.75
N LYS A 20 0.90 23.33 6.03
CA LYS A 20 2.10 22.57 6.46
C LYS A 20 1.81 21.06 6.40
N GLY A 21 0.58 20.70 6.74
CA GLY A 21 0.11 19.31 6.78
C GLY A 21 0.57 18.56 8.03
N PHE A 22 0.08 17.32 8.17
CA PHE A 22 0.37 16.46 9.32
C PHE A 22 0.28 14.98 8.91
N ASP A 23 0.86 14.12 9.76
CA ASP A 23 0.83 12.67 9.57
C ASP A 23 -0.28 12.05 10.43
N PHE A 24 -1.15 11.27 9.81
CA PHE A 24 -2.24 10.56 10.47
C PHE A 24 -2.43 9.16 9.85
N LEU A 25 -2.42 8.11 10.68
CA LEU A 25 -2.59 6.71 10.25
C LEU A 25 -1.69 6.28 9.08
N GLY A 26 -0.46 6.80 8.99
CA GLY A 26 0.45 6.47 7.89
C GLY A 26 0.20 7.26 6.61
N PHE A 27 -0.70 8.25 6.63
CA PHE A 27 -0.90 9.23 5.58
C PHE A 27 -0.37 10.60 5.99
N ASN A 28 0.33 11.27 5.09
CA ASN A 28 0.62 12.68 5.16
C ASN A 28 -0.51 13.43 4.45
N ILE A 29 -1.23 14.28 5.20
CA ILE A 29 -2.36 15.08 4.73
C ILE A 29 -1.91 16.52 4.68
N ARG A 30 -1.98 17.13 3.49
CA ARG A 30 -1.57 18.53 3.28
C ARG A 30 -2.52 19.24 2.33
N LYS A 31 -2.98 20.44 2.71
CA LYS A 31 -3.76 21.31 1.84
C LYS A 31 -2.84 22.17 0.97
N TYR A 32 -3.12 22.18 -0.32
CA TYR A 32 -2.59 23.10 -1.31
C TYR A 32 -3.70 24.07 -1.72
N PRO A 33 -3.39 25.21 -2.39
CA PRO A 33 -4.40 26.20 -2.75
C PRO A 33 -5.60 25.63 -3.52
N ASP A 34 -5.36 24.62 -4.35
CA ASP A 34 -6.31 24.01 -5.28
C ASP A 34 -6.86 22.65 -4.80
N ALA A 35 -6.13 21.94 -3.93
CA ALA A 35 -6.50 20.57 -3.55
C ALA A 35 -5.91 20.10 -2.22
N VAL A 36 -6.49 19.05 -1.65
CA VAL A 36 -5.89 18.29 -0.55
C VAL A 36 -5.11 17.10 -1.11
N HIS A 37 -3.82 17.06 -0.83
CA HIS A 37 -2.97 15.93 -1.19
C HIS A 37 -2.79 15.01 0.01
N VAL A 38 -3.29 13.78 -0.14
CA VAL A 38 -3.04 12.68 0.79
C VAL A 38 -2.02 11.74 0.18
N LYS A 39 -0.92 11.45 0.89
CA LYS A 39 0.16 10.58 0.42
C LYS A 39 0.59 9.63 1.54
N PRO A 40 1.15 8.45 1.25
CA PRO A 40 1.84 7.66 2.26
C PRO A 40 2.97 8.47 2.95
N THR A 41 3.10 8.34 4.26
CA THR A 41 4.18 9.02 5.01
C THR A 41 5.54 8.45 4.68
N LEU A 42 6.60 9.25 4.86
CA LEU A 42 7.97 8.77 4.73
C LEU A 42 8.29 7.62 5.70
N LYS A 43 7.65 7.61 6.88
CA LYS A 43 7.74 6.50 7.85
C LYS A 43 7.17 5.20 7.28
N ALA A 44 6.01 5.26 6.63
CA ALA A 44 5.41 4.09 5.98
C ALA A 44 6.27 3.56 4.82
N LEU A 45 6.86 4.46 4.01
CA LEU A 45 7.77 4.06 2.93
C LEU A 45 9.03 3.38 3.46
N ARG A 46 9.62 3.91 4.52
CA ARG A 46 10.78 3.29 5.19
C ARG A 46 10.43 1.90 5.72
N LYS A 47 9.31 1.77 6.44
CA LYS A 47 8.83 0.48 6.96
C LYS A 47 8.69 -0.58 5.86
N LEU A 48 8.15 -0.23 4.70
CA LEU A 48 8.07 -1.17 3.57
C LEU A 48 9.46 -1.55 3.06
N ARG A 49 10.36 -0.59 2.86
CA ARG A 49 11.73 -0.85 2.39
C ARG A 49 12.50 -1.75 3.36
N ASP A 50 12.35 -1.52 4.65
CA ASP A 50 12.97 -2.33 5.68
C ASP A 50 12.38 -3.74 5.70
N LYS A 51 11.06 -3.88 5.51
CA LYS A 51 10.44 -5.20 5.36
C LYS A 51 10.94 -5.96 4.13
N VAL A 52 11.12 -5.27 2.99
CA VAL A 52 11.71 -5.87 1.78
C VAL A 52 13.14 -6.33 2.04
N ARG A 53 13.95 -5.52 2.73
CA ARG A 53 15.32 -5.86 3.12
C ARG A 53 15.36 -7.09 4.02
N GLU A 54 14.52 -7.12 5.04
CA GLU A 54 14.37 -8.24 5.98
C GLU A 54 14.02 -9.53 5.22
N ILE A 55 12.96 -9.53 4.41
CA ILE A 55 12.53 -10.72 3.67
C ILE A 55 13.62 -11.21 2.71
N THR A 56 14.24 -10.30 1.96
CA THR A 56 15.35 -10.65 1.04
C THR A 56 16.67 -10.94 1.76
N GLN A 57 16.76 -10.78 3.07
CA GLN A 57 17.91 -11.22 3.86
C GLN A 57 17.66 -12.59 4.46
N THR A 58 16.46 -12.84 4.95
CA THR A 58 16.11 -14.10 5.60
C THR A 58 15.89 -15.22 4.59
N PHE A 59 15.14 -14.97 3.51
CA PHE A 59 14.65 -16.04 2.63
C PHE A 59 15.48 -16.21 1.37
N PHE A 60 16.01 -15.13 0.80
CA PHE A 60 16.80 -15.23 -0.43
C PHE A 60 18.17 -15.89 -0.21
N ALA A 61 18.50 -16.32 1.01
CA ALA A 61 19.69 -17.13 1.29
C ALA A 61 19.40 -18.64 1.35
N THR A 62 18.12 -19.03 1.35
CA THR A 62 17.69 -20.42 1.61
C THR A 62 16.62 -20.87 0.64
N ASP A 63 15.58 -20.07 0.43
CA ASP A 63 14.42 -20.38 -0.39
C ASP A 63 13.91 -19.12 -1.11
N LEU A 64 14.22 -19.06 -2.40
CA LEU A 64 13.86 -17.93 -3.26
C LEU A 64 12.35 -17.87 -3.53
N ASP A 65 11.67 -19.01 -3.62
CA ASP A 65 10.24 -19.13 -3.91
C ASP A 65 9.44 -18.60 -2.72
N LEU A 66 9.76 -19.08 -1.52
CA LEU A 66 9.19 -18.58 -0.28
C LEU A 66 9.47 -17.08 -0.10
N GLY A 67 10.69 -16.65 -0.43
CA GLY A 67 11.07 -15.24 -0.41
C GLY A 67 10.19 -14.37 -1.31
N ILE A 68 9.98 -14.77 -2.56
CA ILE A 68 9.12 -14.05 -3.51
C ILE A 68 7.67 -14.05 -3.02
N MET A 69 7.17 -15.19 -2.52
CA MET A 69 5.81 -15.27 -1.97
C MET A 69 5.61 -14.29 -0.79
N LYS A 70 6.54 -14.26 0.16
CA LYS A 70 6.50 -13.34 1.32
C LYS A 70 6.60 -11.88 0.88
N LEU A 71 7.46 -11.56 -0.09
CA LEU A 71 7.52 -10.21 -0.67
C LEU A 71 6.18 -9.83 -1.30
N ASN A 72 5.62 -10.68 -2.15
CA ASN A 72 4.35 -10.43 -2.83
C ASN A 72 3.22 -10.16 -1.84
N TYR A 73 3.14 -10.92 -0.74
CA TYR A 73 2.15 -10.67 0.31
C TYR A 73 2.29 -9.28 0.93
N ALA A 74 3.52 -8.88 1.29
CA ALA A 74 3.79 -7.56 1.86
C ALA A 74 3.48 -6.42 0.87
N LEU A 75 3.88 -6.58 -0.40
CA LEU A 75 3.65 -5.59 -1.46
C LEU A 75 2.15 -5.43 -1.76
N ARG A 76 1.40 -6.54 -1.81
CA ARG A 76 -0.05 -6.52 -1.99
C ARG A 76 -0.73 -5.74 -0.87
N GLY A 77 -0.44 -6.07 0.39
CA GLY A 77 -1.04 -5.37 1.53
C GLY A 77 -0.75 -3.88 1.52
N PHE A 78 0.50 -3.51 1.20
CA PHE A 78 0.88 -2.10 1.06
C PHE A 78 0.13 -1.41 -0.09
N ALA A 79 0.05 -2.04 -1.25
CA ALA A 79 -0.63 -1.47 -2.40
C ALA A 79 -2.11 -1.27 -2.13
N GLU A 80 -2.79 -2.27 -1.58
CA GLU A 80 -4.22 -2.20 -1.24
C GLU A 80 -4.55 -1.09 -0.25
N TYR A 81 -3.68 -0.89 0.75
CA TYR A 81 -3.87 0.18 1.73
C TYR A 81 -3.71 1.57 1.12
N TYR A 82 -2.69 1.75 0.26
CA TYR A 82 -2.33 3.06 -0.29
C TYR A 82 -2.86 3.33 -1.70
N ARG A 83 -3.60 2.42 -2.36
CA ARG A 83 -4.11 2.62 -3.72
C ARG A 83 -5.16 3.72 -3.84
N ARG A 84 -5.72 4.19 -2.72
CA ARG A 84 -6.79 5.20 -2.70
C ARG A 84 -6.33 6.65 -2.60
N VAL A 85 -5.02 6.86 -2.50
CA VAL A 85 -4.40 8.18 -2.30
C VAL A 85 -3.39 8.48 -3.42
N TYR A 86 -2.67 9.61 -3.34
CA TYR A 86 -1.71 10.04 -4.37
C TYR A 86 -0.42 9.18 -4.38
N SER A 87 -0.57 7.90 -4.70
CA SER A 87 0.48 6.89 -4.61
C SER A 87 1.12 6.52 -5.93
N LYS A 88 0.56 6.92 -7.09
CA LYS A 88 1.05 6.50 -8.43
C LYS A 88 2.56 6.71 -8.61
N ARG A 89 3.06 7.91 -8.30
CA ARG A 89 4.50 8.24 -8.41
C ARG A 89 5.33 7.52 -7.35
N ILE A 90 4.76 7.30 -6.16
CA ILE A 90 5.42 6.61 -5.05
C ILE A 90 5.59 5.12 -5.36
N PHE A 91 4.55 4.45 -5.88
CA PHE A 91 4.60 3.06 -6.31
C PHE A 91 5.69 2.85 -7.36
N ARG A 92 5.79 3.71 -8.37
CA ARG A 92 6.88 3.64 -9.37
C ARG A 92 8.28 3.77 -8.74
N LYS A 93 8.45 4.69 -7.79
CA LYS A 93 9.74 4.86 -7.06
C LYS A 93 10.06 3.65 -6.19
N LEU A 94 9.06 3.06 -5.55
CA LEU A 94 9.21 1.85 -4.75
C LEU A 94 9.55 0.65 -5.63
N ASP A 95 8.86 0.47 -6.76
CA ASP A 95 9.16 -0.60 -7.72
C ASP A 95 10.61 -0.54 -8.20
N PHE A 96 11.13 0.66 -8.52
CA PHE A 96 12.53 0.82 -8.89
C PHE A 96 13.49 0.38 -7.78
N PHE A 97 13.22 0.79 -6.53
CA PHE A 97 14.01 0.35 -5.37
C PHE A 97 13.95 -1.17 -5.19
N ILE A 98 12.75 -1.74 -5.21
CA ILE A 98 12.50 -3.17 -5.00
C ILE A 98 13.22 -3.98 -6.08
N TRP A 99 13.09 -3.58 -7.35
CA TRP A 99 13.72 -4.25 -8.47
C TRP A 99 15.24 -4.34 -8.32
N TRP A 100 15.91 -3.23 -8.06
CA TRP A 100 17.37 -3.22 -7.83
C TRP A 100 17.78 -3.98 -6.58
N HIS A 101 16.97 -3.96 -5.53
CA HIS A 101 17.26 -4.69 -4.30
C HIS A 101 17.16 -6.20 -4.53
N VAL A 102 16.06 -6.67 -5.09
CA VAL A 102 15.78 -8.07 -5.41
C VAL A 102 16.81 -8.61 -6.39
N LEU A 103 17.11 -7.88 -7.48
CA LEU A 103 18.12 -8.27 -8.46
C LEU A 103 19.48 -8.53 -7.80
N ARG A 104 19.95 -7.61 -6.95
CA ARG A 104 21.25 -7.76 -6.28
C ARG A 104 21.25 -8.93 -5.30
N ARG A 105 20.18 -9.13 -4.54
CA ARG A 105 20.09 -10.23 -3.55
C ARG A 105 19.97 -11.59 -4.23
N ALA A 106 19.09 -11.72 -5.21
CA ALA A 106 18.91 -12.96 -5.97
C ALA A 106 20.18 -13.33 -6.75
N LYS A 107 20.85 -12.37 -7.38
CA LYS A 107 22.13 -12.62 -8.05
C LYS A 107 23.21 -13.11 -7.09
N ARG A 108 23.33 -12.47 -5.92
CA ARG A 108 24.28 -12.89 -4.87
C ARG A 108 23.97 -14.29 -4.34
N PHE A 109 22.70 -14.68 -4.25
CA PHE A 109 22.30 -16.02 -3.85
C PHE A 109 22.67 -17.08 -4.89
N ILE A 110 22.27 -16.87 -6.15
CA ILE A 110 22.42 -17.89 -7.21
C ILE A 110 23.86 -18.03 -7.67
N TYR A 111 24.62 -16.93 -7.75
CA TYR A 111 25.98 -16.92 -8.32
C TYR A 111 27.07 -16.57 -7.31
N GLY A 112 26.72 -16.41 -6.02
CA GLY A 112 27.67 -15.99 -5.00
C GLY A 112 28.26 -14.60 -5.25
N SER A 113 29.54 -14.42 -4.88
CA SER A 113 30.31 -13.19 -5.12
C SER A 113 30.89 -13.11 -6.54
N SER A 114 30.61 -14.09 -7.41
CA SER A 114 31.12 -14.12 -8.78
C SER A 114 30.58 -12.94 -9.60
N ARG A 115 31.42 -12.38 -10.48
CA ARG A 115 31.02 -11.33 -11.45
C ARG A 115 30.20 -11.96 -12.59
N TYR A 116 29.07 -12.57 -12.26
CA TYR A 116 28.14 -13.08 -13.25
C TYR A 116 27.55 -11.92 -14.05
N SER A 117 27.38 -12.06 -15.36
CA SER A 117 26.79 -11.01 -16.18
C SER A 117 25.33 -10.74 -15.79
N THR A 118 24.98 -9.48 -15.56
CA THR A 118 23.58 -9.09 -15.28
C THR A 118 22.68 -9.46 -16.46
N ALA A 119 23.14 -9.28 -17.70
CA ALA A 119 22.35 -9.67 -18.88
C ALA A 119 22.03 -11.17 -18.90
N LYS A 120 23.01 -12.02 -18.56
CA LYS A 120 22.81 -13.46 -18.48
C LYS A 120 21.86 -13.84 -17.34
N PHE A 121 21.97 -13.16 -16.19
CA PHE A 121 21.02 -13.33 -15.07
C PHE A 121 19.59 -13.02 -15.51
N LEU A 122 19.38 -11.86 -16.15
CA LEU A 122 18.07 -11.45 -16.63
C LEU A 122 17.51 -12.47 -17.63
N LYS A 123 18.31 -12.94 -18.59
CA LYS A 123 17.86 -13.92 -19.59
C LYS A 123 17.35 -15.24 -18.98
N GLN A 124 17.90 -15.66 -17.85
CA GLN A 124 17.57 -16.95 -17.22
C GLN A 124 16.45 -16.86 -16.17
N HIS A 125 16.35 -15.73 -15.47
CA HIS A 125 15.49 -15.59 -14.29
C HIS A 125 14.36 -14.56 -14.47
N TYR A 126 14.22 -13.99 -15.67
CA TYR A 126 13.12 -13.11 -16.01
C TYR A 126 12.21 -13.77 -17.01
N TYR A 127 10.92 -13.70 -16.70
CA TYR A 127 9.87 -14.34 -17.45
C TYR A 127 8.89 -13.28 -17.97
N PRO A 128 8.30 -13.47 -19.16
CA PRO A 128 7.22 -12.61 -19.66
C PRO A 128 5.97 -12.74 -18.79
N TYR A 129 5.27 -11.63 -18.53
CA TYR A 129 4.14 -11.61 -17.59
C TYR A 129 2.99 -12.59 -17.93
N ASN A 130 2.82 -12.99 -19.19
CA ASN A 130 1.86 -14.02 -19.59
C ASN A 130 2.12 -15.40 -18.94
N GLN A 131 3.33 -15.64 -18.42
CA GLN A 131 3.72 -16.83 -17.66
C GLN A 131 3.51 -16.70 -16.15
N ASP A 132 3.00 -15.57 -15.65
CA ASP A 132 2.82 -15.37 -14.21
C ASP A 132 1.76 -16.33 -13.65
N VAL A 133 2.01 -16.86 -12.45
CA VAL A 133 1.01 -17.59 -11.66
C VAL A 133 -0.22 -16.70 -11.46
N PHE A 134 -0.05 -15.41 -11.18
CA PHE A 134 -1.15 -14.46 -11.00
C PHE A 134 -1.76 -14.02 -12.34
N LYS A 135 -2.97 -14.51 -12.63
CA LYS A 135 -3.76 -14.15 -13.83
C LYS A 135 -3.87 -12.64 -14.05
N MET A 136 -4.01 -11.87 -12.97
CA MET A 136 -4.12 -10.42 -13.02
C MET A 136 -2.94 -9.76 -13.73
N ASN A 137 -1.72 -10.32 -13.66
CA ASN A 137 -0.55 -9.71 -14.28
C ASN A 137 -0.37 -10.07 -15.76
N ARG A 138 -1.03 -11.13 -16.24
CA ARG A 138 -0.74 -11.76 -17.55
C ARG A 138 -1.02 -10.89 -18.78
N HIS A 139 -1.83 -9.85 -18.61
CA HIS A 139 -2.16 -8.91 -19.68
C HIS A 139 -1.10 -7.80 -19.85
N HIS A 140 -0.15 -7.68 -18.92
CA HIS A 140 0.93 -6.70 -19.02
C HIS A 140 2.01 -7.13 -20.02
N LYS A 141 2.60 -6.15 -20.70
CA LYS A 141 3.75 -6.37 -21.59
C LYS A 141 5.06 -6.31 -20.80
N GLY A 142 6.07 -7.04 -21.27
CA GLY A 142 7.41 -7.04 -20.70
C GLY A 142 7.72 -8.27 -19.86
N ILE A 143 8.86 -8.22 -19.17
CA ILE A 143 9.41 -9.32 -18.39
C ILE A 143 9.65 -8.87 -16.95
N ASN A 144 9.64 -9.80 -16.01
CA ASN A 144 9.99 -9.54 -14.62
C ASN A 144 10.69 -10.73 -13.97
N PHE A 145 11.37 -10.45 -12.87
CA PHE A 145 11.97 -11.49 -12.04
C PHE A 145 10.91 -12.41 -11.45
N GLY A 146 11.17 -13.70 -11.50
CA GLY A 146 10.36 -14.71 -10.86
C GLY A 146 11.10 -16.03 -10.72
N THR A 147 10.43 -17.00 -10.12
CA THR A 147 10.91 -18.39 -10.07
C THR A 147 9.91 -19.32 -10.71
N TRP A 148 10.40 -20.32 -11.43
CA TRP A 148 9.55 -21.26 -12.14
C TRP A 148 8.96 -22.29 -11.18
N SER A 149 7.64 -22.50 -11.23
CA SER A 149 6.95 -23.55 -10.49
C SER A 149 6.61 -24.69 -11.44
N GLU A 150 7.23 -25.84 -11.24
CA GLU A 150 6.95 -27.05 -12.02
C GLU A 150 5.51 -27.55 -11.81
N GLU A 151 4.98 -27.44 -10.58
CA GLU A 151 3.60 -27.83 -10.28
C GLU A 151 2.57 -27.01 -11.08
N LYS A 152 2.79 -25.70 -11.22
CA LYS A 152 1.85 -24.80 -11.90
C LYS A 152 2.16 -24.58 -13.38
N GLN A 153 3.34 -25.02 -13.85
CA GLN A 153 3.86 -24.70 -15.19
C GLN A 153 3.81 -23.19 -15.48
N LYS A 154 4.14 -22.40 -14.46
CA LYS A 154 4.08 -20.92 -14.42
C LYS A 154 5.15 -20.38 -13.49
N ALA A 155 5.48 -19.10 -13.65
CA ALA A 155 6.45 -18.41 -12.81
C ALA A 155 5.78 -17.62 -11.68
N TRP A 156 6.26 -17.79 -10.44
CA TRP A 156 5.98 -16.89 -9.33
C TRP A 156 6.75 -15.60 -9.56
N MET A 157 6.08 -14.60 -10.14
CA MET A 157 6.72 -13.32 -10.42
C MET A 157 6.65 -12.39 -9.22
N LEU A 158 7.68 -11.55 -9.08
CA LEU A 158 7.66 -10.43 -8.17
C LEU A 158 6.55 -9.45 -8.57
N GLN A 159 5.66 -9.12 -7.63
CA GLN A 159 4.60 -8.16 -7.89
C GLN A 159 5.15 -6.73 -8.04
N ALA A 160 4.61 -6.00 -9.03
CA ALA A 160 4.90 -4.60 -9.22
C ALA A 160 3.75 -3.74 -8.67
N LEU A 161 4.06 -2.80 -7.77
CA LEU A 161 3.08 -1.91 -7.16
C LEU A 161 2.36 -1.06 -8.21
N ARG A 162 3.04 -0.70 -9.32
CA ARG A 162 2.43 0.04 -10.44
C ARG A 162 1.26 -0.68 -11.13
N PHE A 163 1.09 -1.98 -10.96
CA PHE A 163 -0.03 -2.72 -11.54
C PHE A 163 -1.31 -2.63 -10.70
N TYR A 164 -1.19 -2.18 -9.46
CA TYR A 164 -2.36 -1.90 -8.64
C TYR A 164 -3.01 -0.58 -9.11
N PRO A 165 -4.26 -0.63 -9.60
CA PRO A 165 -4.93 0.56 -10.10
C PRO A 165 -5.16 1.54 -8.95
N ILE A 166 -4.81 2.80 -9.17
CA ILE A 166 -5.09 3.87 -8.22
C ILE A 166 -6.59 4.18 -8.29
N GLN A 167 -7.26 4.09 -7.14
CA GLN A 167 -8.69 4.28 -7.00
C GLN A 167 -8.95 5.51 -6.15
N TYR A 168 -8.93 6.68 -6.77
CA TYR A 168 -9.28 7.90 -6.08
C TYR A 168 -10.73 7.81 -5.58
N ILE A 169 -10.90 8.00 -4.28
CA ILE A 169 -12.23 8.04 -3.67
C ILE A 169 -12.88 9.33 -4.16
N LYS A 170 -14.06 9.23 -4.78
CA LYS A 170 -14.88 10.41 -5.05
C LYS A 170 -15.19 11.05 -3.70
N GLY A 171 -15.04 12.37 -3.58
CA GLY A 171 -15.45 13.07 -2.37
C GLY A 171 -16.85 12.60 -1.97
N HIS A 172 -17.00 12.10 -0.74
CA HIS A 172 -18.30 11.67 -0.29
C HIS A 172 -19.19 12.91 -0.27
N PRO A 173 -20.37 12.91 -0.91
CA PRO A 173 -21.29 14.05 -0.89
C PRO A 173 -21.94 14.23 0.50
N GLN A 174 -21.37 13.62 1.55
CA GLN A 174 -21.91 13.75 2.89
C GLN A 174 -21.66 15.17 3.35
N LEU A 175 -22.77 15.81 3.68
CA LEU A 175 -22.81 17.02 4.46
C LEU A 175 -22.01 16.82 5.76
N ASN A 176 -21.32 17.86 6.20
CA ASN A 176 -20.49 17.89 7.39
C ASN A 176 -21.37 18.11 8.62
N PRO A 177 -21.48 17.12 9.53
CA PRO A 177 -22.35 17.22 10.71
C PRO A 177 -21.88 18.28 11.72
N TYR A 178 -20.67 18.80 11.59
CA TYR A 178 -20.13 19.83 12.49
C TYR A 178 -20.37 21.26 11.99
N LEU A 179 -20.76 21.44 10.72
CA LEU A 179 -21.20 22.74 10.22
C LEU A 179 -22.70 22.89 10.45
N THR A 180 -23.13 23.93 11.14
CA THR A 180 -24.54 24.11 11.56
C THR A 180 -25.53 24.04 10.39
N THR A 181 -25.19 24.66 9.26
CA THR A 181 -26.01 24.66 8.04
C THR A 181 -26.16 23.29 7.39
N GLU A 182 -25.10 22.49 7.40
CA GLU A 182 -25.06 21.16 6.82
C GLU A 182 -25.64 20.11 7.77
N ARG A 183 -25.45 20.29 9.08
CA ARG A 183 -26.07 19.49 10.14
C ARG A 183 -27.59 19.58 10.10
N ALA A 184 -28.17 20.78 9.98
CA ALA A 184 -29.61 20.94 9.89
C ALA A 184 -30.20 20.18 8.69
N LYS A 185 -29.49 20.17 7.55
CA LYS A 185 -29.87 19.39 6.37
C LYS A 185 -29.77 17.87 6.59
N LEU A 186 -28.75 17.40 7.32
CA LEU A 186 -28.64 15.99 7.70
C LEU A 186 -29.75 15.57 8.65
N GLU A 187 -30.05 16.37 9.68
CA GLU A 187 -31.12 16.10 10.64
C GLU A 187 -32.51 16.16 9.97
N ALA A 188 -32.66 16.95 8.92
CA ALA A 188 -33.86 16.96 8.07
C ALA A 188 -33.94 15.78 7.08
N ASP A 189 -32.87 14.98 6.91
CA ASP A 189 -32.84 13.86 5.98
C ASP A 189 -33.76 12.73 6.47
N ARG A 190 -34.86 12.50 5.76
CA ARG A 190 -35.84 11.45 6.07
C ARG A 190 -35.22 10.05 6.10
N ASN A 191 -34.22 9.76 5.29
CA ASN A 191 -33.56 8.45 5.30
C ASN A 191 -32.72 8.25 6.56
N LEU A 192 -32.04 9.29 7.03
CA LEU A 192 -31.30 9.26 8.29
C LEU A 192 -32.24 9.08 9.47
N ASN A 193 -33.35 9.82 9.52
CA ASN A 193 -34.38 9.68 10.54
C ASN A 193 -35.03 8.27 10.54
N ARG A 194 -35.22 7.67 9.37
CA ARG A 194 -35.68 6.28 9.25
C ARG A 194 -34.65 5.27 9.75
N LEU A 195 -33.36 5.47 9.47
CA LEU A 195 -32.28 4.61 9.97
C LEU A 195 -32.14 4.70 11.50
N LEU A 196 -32.16 5.91 12.05
CA LEU A 196 -32.06 6.14 13.49
C LEU A 196 -33.27 5.57 14.26
N SER A 197 -34.48 5.71 13.71
CA SER A 197 -35.68 5.10 14.32
C SER A 197 -35.67 3.57 14.26
N ASN A 198 -35.10 2.96 13.21
CA ASN A 198 -34.88 1.52 13.15
C ASN A 198 -33.83 1.03 14.16
N LEU A 199 -32.74 1.77 14.36
CA LEU A 199 -31.75 1.47 15.42
C LEU A 199 -32.36 1.55 16.82
N ALA A 200 -33.25 2.52 17.07
CA ALA A 200 -33.96 2.63 18.34
C ALA A 200 -34.95 1.47 18.59
N LYS A 201 -35.50 0.87 17.53
CA LYS A 201 -36.38 -0.32 17.61
C LYS A 201 -35.65 -1.61 17.96
N TYR A 202 -34.37 -1.71 17.63
CA TYR A 202 -33.54 -2.88 17.90
C TYR A 202 -32.34 -2.45 18.77
N PRO A 203 -32.56 -2.13 20.05
CA PRO A 203 -31.46 -1.77 20.93
C PRO A 203 -30.43 -2.90 20.92
N LEU A 204 -29.19 -2.55 20.58
CA LEU A 204 -28.07 -3.47 20.68
C LEU A 204 -28.03 -3.97 22.12
N LYS A 205 -28.18 -5.28 22.31
CA LYS A 205 -27.94 -5.92 23.62
C LYS A 205 -26.45 -5.70 23.92
N VAL A 206 -26.18 -4.73 24.78
CA VAL A 206 -24.87 -4.52 25.40
C VAL A 206 -24.63 -5.62 26.42
#